data_AF-A0A1H7UU42-F1
#
_entry.id   AF-A0A1H7UU42-F1
#
_cell.length_a   1.000
_cell.length_b   1.000
_cell.length_c   1.000
_cell.angle_alpha   90.00
_cell.angle_beta   90.00
_cell.angle_gamma   90.00
#
_symmetry.space_group_name_H-M   'P 1'
#
loop_
_entity.id
_entity.type
_entity.pdbx_description
1 polymer ?
#
loop_
_entity_poly.entity_id
_entity_poly.type
_entity_poly.pdbx_seq_one_letter_code
_entity_poly.pdbx_strand_id
1 'polypeptide(L)'
;MTTTTTRDDISELAALAYDAIRPVHSNDKPYAVERVFRESVKAVKESNEFRMNADEAALLVAGRLQKLPDRSDQVFRVSAAKSEHGGHLNERIERYADAFAERLLIKRCEGKPSLLKRRANNFADGFYAATLRLQYQSDEESDEQTTNSDQTTQN
;
A
#
# COMPACT_ATOMS: atom_id res chain seq x y z
N MET A 1 -12.13 -20.05 -11.92
CA MET A 1 -11.22 -18.98 -11.49
C MET A 1 -11.83 -17.65 -11.89
N THR A 2 -12.22 -16.82 -10.91
CA THR A 2 -12.67 -15.46 -11.18
C THR A 2 -11.47 -14.63 -11.64
N THR A 3 -11.52 -14.12 -12.87
CA THR A 3 -10.50 -13.21 -13.38
C THR A 3 -10.61 -11.89 -12.62
N THR A 4 -9.66 -11.59 -11.74
CA THR A 4 -9.60 -10.27 -11.10
C THR A 4 -9.35 -9.21 -12.17
N THR A 5 -9.88 -8.01 -11.97
CA THR A 5 -9.59 -6.86 -12.83
C THR A 5 -8.36 -6.10 -12.32
N THR A 6 -7.76 -5.26 -13.17
CA THR A 6 -6.68 -4.35 -12.73
C THR A 6 -7.14 -3.47 -11.57
N ARG A 7 -8.41 -3.04 -11.57
CA ARG A 7 -8.98 -2.26 -10.47
C ARG A 7 -8.95 -3.04 -9.16
N ASP A 8 -9.34 -4.31 -9.18
CA ASP A 8 -9.39 -5.15 -7.98
C ASP A 8 -7.98 -5.34 -7.42
N ASP A 9 -6.99 -5.63 -8.28
CA ASP A 9 -5.60 -5.78 -7.85
C ASP A 9 -5.03 -4.49 -7.25
N ILE A 10 -5.30 -3.33 -7.86
CA ILE A 10 -4.83 -2.05 -7.33
C ILE A 10 -5.53 -1.67 -6.04
N SER A 11 -6.83 -1.97 -5.91
CA SER A 11 -7.60 -1.70 -4.69
C SER A 11 -7.09 -2.55 -3.53
N GLU A 12 -6.82 -3.83 -3.78
CA GLU A 12 -6.18 -4.73 -2.80
C GLU A 12 -4.83 -4.18 -2.35
N LEU A 13 -3.98 -3.76 -3.31
CA LEU A 13 -2.66 -3.24 -2.98
C LEU A 13 -2.75 -1.98 -2.13
N ALA A 14 -3.72 -1.10 -2.40
CA ALA A 14 -3.95 0.08 -1.57
C ALA A 14 -4.38 -0.32 -0.14
N ALA A 15 -5.28 -1.29 0.01
CA ALA A 15 -5.71 -1.79 1.32
C ALA A 15 -4.54 -2.38 2.12
N LEU A 16 -3.77 -3.28 1.51
CA LEU A 16 -2.60 -3.90 2.16
C LEU A 16 -1.52 -2.87 2.53
N ALA A 17 -1.29 -1.88 1.67
CA ALA A 17 -0.38 -0.79 1.99
C ALA A 17 -0.91 0.04 3.16
N TYR A 18 -2.19 0.44 3.13
CA TYR A 18 -2.82 1.27 4.15
C TYR A 18 -2.91 0.57 5.51
N ASP A 19 -2.92 -0.76 5.53
CA ASP A 19 -2.85 -1.59 6.73
C ASP A 19 -1.43 -1.63 7.36
N ALA A 20 -0.38 -1.38 6.56
CA ALA A 20 1.02 -1.42 7.00
C ALA A 20 1.61 -0.02 7.23
N ILE A 21 1.49 0.86 6.24
CA ILE A 21 2.12 2.16 6.13
C ILE A 21 1.11 3.15 5.53
N ARG A 22 0.72 4.16 6.30
CA ARG A 22 -0.25 5.19 5.86
C ARG A 22 0.44 6.48 5.47
N PRO A 23 -0.12 7.25 4.52
CA PRO A 23 0.31 8.63 4.30
C PRO A 23 -0.05 9.50 5.51
N VAL A 24 0.79 10.47 5.82
CA VAL A 24 0.48 11.50 6.82
C VAL A 24 -0.71 12.33 6.34
N HIS A 25 -1.77 12.40 7.14
CA HIS A 25 -3.07 12.93 6.71
C HIS A 25 -3.03 14.41 6.33
N SER A 26 -2.11 15.19 6.92
CA SER A 26 -1.90 16.60 6.59
C SER A 26 -1.17 16.83 5.26
N ASN A 27 -0.79 15.77 4.53
CA ASN A 27 -0.06 15.85 3.28
C ASN A 27 -0.95 15.36 2.13
N ASP A 28 -1.68 16.29 1.53
CA ASP A 28 -2.60 16.09 0.41
C ASP A 28 -1.89 15.92 -0.95
N LYS A 29 -0.55 16.01 -0.98
CA LYS A 29 0.20 15.87 -2.23
C LYS A 29 0.02 14.45 -2.78
N PRO A 30 -0.34 14.28 -4.07
CA PRO A 30 -0.56 12.96 -4.65
C PRO A 30 0.58 11.97 -4.39
N TYR A 31 1.82 12.45 -4.53
CA TYR A 31 3.03 11.67 -4.32
C TYR A 31 3.20 11.12 -2.89
N ALA A 32 2.65 11.80 -1.88
CA ALA A 32 2.66 11.31 -0.50
C ALA A 32 1.64 10.18 -0.30
N VAL A 33 0.42 10.36 -0.82
CA VAL A 33 -0.67 9.38 -0.75
C VAL A 33 -0.29 8.07 -1.43
N GLU A 34 0.36 8.14 -2.59
CA GLU A 34 0.79 6.97 -3.37
C GLU A 34 2.24 6.54 -3.08
N ARG A 35 2.86 7.03 -1.99
CA ARG A 35 4.31 6.90 -1.77
C ARG A 35 4.77 5.45 -1.69
N VAL A 36 4.02 4.60 -0.97
CA VAL A 36 4.31 3.17 -0.84
C VAL A 36 4.39 2.54 -2.22
N PHE A 37 3.37 2.76 -3.06
CA PHE A 37 3.33 2.24 -4.42
C PHE A 37 4.52 2.71 -5.28
N ARG A 38 4.84 4.01 -5.24
CA ARG A 38 5.95 4.56 -6.03
C ARG A 38 7.30 4.01 -5.60
N GLU A 39 7.50 3.78 -4.31
CA GLU A 39 8.73 3.16 -3.81
C GLU A 39 8.81 1.68 -4.21
N SER A 40 7.70 0.94 -4.23
CA SER A 40 7.66 -0.43 -4.76
C SER A 40 8.06 -0.50 -6.24
N VAL A 41 7.54 0.41 -7.06
CA VAL A 41 7.94 0.52 -8.48
C VAL A 41 9.42 0.87 -8.61
N LYS A 42 9.97 1.73 -7.74
CA LYS A 42 11.40 2.05 -7.72
C LYS A 42 12.26 0.83 -7.37
N ALA A 43 11.86 0.04 -6.36
CA ALA A 43 12.58 -1.17 -5.97
C ALA A 43 12.76 -2.13 -7.16
N VAL A 44 11.69 -2.36 -7.92
CA VAL A 44 11.75 -3.27 -9.08
C VAL A 44 12.52 -2.66 -10.24
N LYS A 45 12.29 -1.37 -10.57
CA LYS A 45 12.94 -0.77 -11.76
C LYS A 45 14.45 -0.56 -11.58
N GLU A 46 14.92 -0.34 -10.35
CA GLU A 46 16.33 -0.06 -10.06
C GLU A 46 17.19 -1.33 -10.05
N SER A 47 16.57 -2.52 -10.08
CA SER A 47 17.27 -3.79 -10.27
C SER A 47 17.96 -3.90 -11.64
N ASN A 48 17.51 -3.14 -12.64
CA ASN A 48 17.92 -3.25 -14.05
C ASN A 48 17.74 -4.65 -14.67
N GLU A 49 16.92 -5.50 -14.06
CA GLU A 49 16.62 -6.83 -14.59
C GLU A 49 15.71 -6.75 -15.81
N PHE A 50 15.95 -7.62 -16.80
CA PHE A 50 15.08 -7.74 -17.97
C PHE A 50 13.71 -8.33 -17.57
N ARG A 51 13.75 -9.32 -16.68
CA ARG A 51 12.59 -10.01 -16.13
C ARG A 51 12.90 -10.47 -14.72
N MET A 52 11.90 -10.42 -13.85
CA MET A 52 12.02 -10.77 -12.44
C MET A 52 10.95 -11.79 -12.06
N ASN A 53 11.28 -12.73 -11.17
CA ASN A 53 10.28 -13.61 -10.58
C ASN A 53 9.58 -12.92 -9.38
N ALA A 54 8.51 -13.54 -8.88
CA ALA A 54 7.70 -12.95 -7.83
C ALA A 54 8.49 -12.78 -6.52
N ASP A 55 9.21 -13.83 -6.10
CA ASP A 55 9.92 -13.87 -4.82
C ASP A 55 11.04 -12.81 -4.75
N GLU A 56 11.83 -12.67 -5.81
CA GLU A 56 12.85 -11.63 -5.94
C GLU A 56 12.24 -10.22 -5.84
N ALA A 57 11.14 -9.99 -6.56
CA ALA A 57 10.46 -8.71 -6.55
C ALA A 57 9.89 -8.38 -5.15
N ALA A 58 9.25 -9.37 -4.51
CA ALA A 58 8.70 -9.22 -3.18
C ALA A 58 9.79 -8.87 -2.17
N LEU A 59 10.94 -9.56 -2.20
CA LEU A 59 12.07 -9.28 -1.31
C LEU A 59 12.60 -7.84 -1.46
N LEU A 60 12.76 -7.37 -2.70
CA LEU A 60 13.23 -6.01 -2.99
C LEU A 60 12.22 -4.96 -2.50
N VAL A 61 10.93 -5.18 -2.72
CA VAL A 61 9.85 -4.29 -2.30
C VAL A 61 9.77 -4.25 -0.77
N ALA A 62 9.70 -5.41 -0.11
CA ALA A 62 9.63 -5.51 1.35
C ALA A 62 10.81 -4.81 2.02
N GLY A 63 12.04 -5.10 1.58
CA GLY A 63 13.25 -4.49 2.13
C GLY A 63 13.33 -2.98 1.93
N ARG A 64 12.73 -2.44 0.86
CA ARG A 64 12.61 -0.99 0.68
C ARG A 64 11.56 -0.39 1.61
N LEU A 65 10.39 -1.01 1.72
CA LEU A 65 9.27 -0.50 2.51
C LEU A 65 9.51 -0.58 4.02
N GLN A 66 10.21 -1.59 4.52
CA GLN A 66 10.63 -1.67 5.93
C GLN A 66 11.43 -0.43 6.38
N LYS A 67 12.20 0.17 5.45
CA LYS A 67 13.04 1.34 5.70
C LYS A 67 12.35 2.66 5.35
N LEU A 68 11.18 2.60 4.72
CA LEU A 68 10.53 3.78 4.15
C LEU A 68 10.08 4.79 5.23
N PRO A 69 9.41 4.39 6.32
CA PRO A 69 9.00 5.33 7.36
C PRO A 69 10.16 6.05 8.05
N ASP A 70 11.35 5.44 8.06
CA ASP A 70 12.55 6.05 8.66
C ASP A 70 13.25 7.02 7.70
N ARG A 71 12.92 6.95 6.40
CA ARG A 71 13.53 7.75 5.33
C ARG A 71 12.61 8.82 4.77
N SER A 72 11.34 8.86 5.19
CA SER A 72 10.35 9.79 4.68
C SER A 72 9.39 10.20 5.78
N ASP A 73 9.27 11.50 5.97
CA ASP A 73 8.28 12.18 6.82
C ASP A 73 6.85 12.15 6.26
N GLN A 74 6.65 11.61 5.05
CA GLN A 74 5.37 11.62 4.35
C GLN A 74 4.47 10.44 4.71
N VAL A 75 5.02 9.45 5.42
CA VAL A 75 4.30 8.22 5.79
C VAL A 75 4.61 7.82 7.23
N PHE A 76 3.75 7.03 7.83
CA PHE A 76 3.96 6.48 9.17
C PHE A 76 3.58 5.01 9.25
N ARG A 77 4.16 4.31 10.23
CA ARG A 77 3.88 2.90 10.52
C ARG A 77 2.51 2.77 11.20
N VAL A 78 1.68 1.87 10.72
CA VAL A 78 0.41 1.55 11.37
C VAL A 78 0.69 0.65 12.58
N SER A 79 0.03 0.90 13.72
CA SER A 79 0.14 0.02 14.88
C SER A 79 -0.71 -1.24 14.68
N ALA A 80 -0.39 -2.32 15.40
CA ALA A 80 -1.18 -3.56 15.32
C ALA A 80 -2.66 -3.35 15.69
N ALA A 81 -2.96 -2.42 16.62
CA ALA A 81 -4.33 -2.11 17.03
C ALA A 81 -5.16 -1.37 15.96
N LYS A 82 -4.49 -0.63 15.05
CA LYS A 82 -5.15 0.09 13.96
C LYS A 82 -5.13 -0.68 12.64
N SER A 83 -4.64 -1.91 12.66
CA SER A 83 -4.50 -2.77 11.50
C SER A 83 -5.68 -3.74 11.43
N GLU A 84 -6.27 -3.90 10.25
CA GLU A 84 -7.32 -4.88 9.99
C GLU A 84 -6.82 -6.32 10.16
N HIS A 85 -5.54 -6.54 9.86
CA HIS A 85 -4.93 -7.87 9.95
C HIS A 85 -4.11 -8.09 11.22
N GLY A 86 -3.92 -7.06 12.05
CA GLY A 86 -3.07 -7.12 13.24
C GLY A 86 -1.63 -7.56 12.93
N GLY A 87 -1.01 -8.29 13.86
CA GLY A 87 0.31 -8.89 13.68
C GLY A 87 1.48 -7.90 13.65
N HIS A 88 2.66 -8.42 13.30
CA HIS A 88 3.87 -7.61 13.22
C HIS A 88 3.90 -6.78 11.92
N LEU A 89 4.44 -5.56 11.99
CA LEU A 89 4.50 -4.66 10.82
C LEU A 89 5.19 -5.33 9.61
N ASN A 90 6.28 -6.07 9.84
CA ASN A 90 7.02 -6.72 8.76
C ASN A 90 6.16 -7.74 8.01
N GLU A 91 5.32 -8.52 8.70
CA GLU A 91 4.41 -9.49 8.08
C GLU A 91 3.38 -8.79 7.18
N ARG A 92 2.93 -7.59 7.58
CA ARG A 92 2.03 -6.76 6.75
C ARG A 92 2.71 -6.21 5.52
N ILE A 93 3.95 -5.75 5.67
CA ILE A 93 4.77 -5.28 4.55
C ILE A 93 5.05 -6.42 3.57
N GLU A 94 5.35 -7.62 4.08
CA GLU A 94 5.56 -8.83 3.27
C GLU A 94 4.29 -9.21 2.51
N ARG A 95 3.13 -9.21 3.16
CA ARG A 95 1.83 -9.43 2.48
C ARG A 95 1.58 -8.44 1.33
N TYR A 96 1.87 -7.16 1.56
CA TYR A 96 1.79 -6.17 0.48
C TYR A 96 2.79 -6.48 -0.65
N ALA A 97 4.04 -6.81 -0.30
CA ALA A 97 5.10 -7.03 -1.27
C ALA A 97 4.83 -8.27 -2.15
N ASP A 98 4.36 -9.36 -1.56
CA ASP A 98 3.94 -10.57 -2.27
C ASP A 98 2.79 -10.27 -3.22
N ALA A 99 1.77 -9.54 -2.75
CA ALA A 99 0.65 -9.13 -3.58
C ALA A 99 1.11 -8.23 -4.73
N PHE A 100 2.03 -7.29 -4.50
CA PHE A 100 2.57 -6.41 -5.53
C PHE A 100 3.31 -7.21 -6.60
N ALA A 101 4.17 -8.13 -6.18
CA ALA A 101 4.94 -8.97 -7.07
C ALA A 101 4.03 -9.86 -7.92
N GLU A 102 3.17 -10.65 -7.27
CA GLU A 102 2.35 -11.64 -7.95
C GLU A 102 1.22 -10.99 -8.77
N ARG A 103 0.44 -10.10 -8.14
CA ARG A 103 -0.75 -9.54 -8.79
C ARG A 103 -0.40 -8.48 -9.82
N LEU A 104 0.61 -7.64 -9.56
CA LEU A 104 0.91 -6.53 -10.46
C LEU A 104 2.08 -6.83 -11.40
N LEU A 105 3.23 -7.19 -10.85
CA LEU A 105 4.42 -7.40 -11.68
C LEU A 105 4.26 -8.65 -12.56
N ILE A 106 3.91 -9.81 -12.01
CA ILE A 106 3.76 -11.05 -12.77
C ILE A 106 2.50 -11.01 -13.65
N LYS A 107 1.31 -10.89 -13.05
CA LYS A 107 0.06 -11.04 -13.81
C LYS A 107 -0.26 -9.87 -14.75
N ARG A 108 0.07 -8.63 -14.38
CA ARG A 108 -0.22 -7.45 -15.23
C ARG A 108 0.95 -7.00 -16.07
N CYS A 109 2.18 -7.27 -15.65
CA CYS A 109 3.38 -6.79 -16.35
C CYS A 109 4.30 -7.92 -16.84
N GLU A 110 3.84 -9.18 -16.81
CA GLU A 110 4.55 -10.36 -17.32
C GLU A 110 5.93 -10.57 -16.67
N GLY A 111 6.16 -10.05 -15.47
CA GLY A 111 7.46 -10.05 -14.80
C GLY A 111 8.45 -9.04 -15.35
N LYS A 112 8.04 -8.12 -16.24
CA LYS A 112 8.93 -7.17 -16.93
C LYS A 112 8.94 -5.81 -16.21
N PRO A 113 10.06 -5.38 -15.58
CA PRO A 113 10.17 -4.06 -14.96
C PRO A 113 9.90 -2.90 -15.92
N SER A 114 10.24 -3.07 -17.21
CA SER A 114 9.97 -2.07 -18.26
C SER A 114 8.48 -1.84 -18.51
N LEU A 115 7.66 -2.89 -18.47
CA LEU A 115 6.21 -2.79 -18.59
C LEU A 115 5.59 -2.16 -17.35
N LEU A 116 6.06 -2.53 -16.16
CA LEU A 116 5.66 -1.92 -14.90
C LEU A 116 5.94 -0.41 -14.93
N LYS A 117 7.16 0.00 -15.30
CA LYS A 117 7.53 1.41 -15.45
C LYS A 117 6.60 2.16 -16.40
N ARG A 118 6.26 1.57 -17.54
CA ARG A 118 5.38 2.19 -18.55
C ARG A 118 3.95 2.40 -18.05
N ARG A 119 3.45 1.51 -17.19
CA ARG A 119 2.08 1.54 -16.65
C ARG A 119 1.99 2.19 -15.27
N ALA A 120 3.12 2.52 -14.66
CA ALA A 120 3.21 2.95 -13.27
C ALA A 120 2.33 4.16 -12.95
N ASN A 121 2.23 5.15 -13.84
CA ASN A 121 1.40 6.32 -13.60
C ASN A 121 -0.09 5.95 -13.50
N ASN A 122 -0.61 5.18 -14.45
CA ASN A 122 -2.02 4.76 -14.42
C ASN A 122 -2.34 3.90 -13.19
N PHE A 123 -1.41 3.05 -12.77
CA PHE A 123 -1.57 2.26 -11.55
C PHE A 123 -1.51 3.14 -10.30
N ALA A 124 -0.64 4.14 -10.29
CA ALA A 124 -0.50 5.08 -9.19
C ALA A 124 -1.77 5.94 -9.04
N ASP A 125 -2.40 6.38 -10.13
CA ASP A 125 -3.68 7.10 -10.10
C ASP A 125 -4.79 6.26 -9.46
N GLY A 126 -4.87 4.97 -9.81
CA GLY A 126 -5.81 4.04 -9.19
C GLY A 126 -5.51 3.78 -7.72
N PHE A 127 -4.23 3.63 -7.37
CA PHE A 127 -3.77 3.43 -6.01
C PHE A 127 -4.07 4.66 -5.14
N TYR A 128 -3.85 5.85 -5.67
CA TYR A 128 -4.17 7.13 -5.05
C TYR A 128 -5.67 7.20 -4.71
N ALA A 129 -6.54 6.97 -5.70
CA ALA A 129 -7.99 7.03 -5.51
C ALA A 129 -8.47 6.00 -4.47
N ALA A 130 -7.92 4.78 -4.49
CA ALA A 130 -8.25 3.75 -3.50
C ALA A 130 -7.76 4.11 -2.10
N THR A 131 -6.57 4.69 -1.97
CA THR A 131 -5.99 5.12 -0.68
C THR A 131 -6.80 6.26 -0.05
N LEU A 132 -7.23 7.25 -0.84
CA LEU A 132 -8.08 8.33 -0.34
C LEU A 132 -9.41 7.79 0.19
N ARG A 133 -10.01 6.82 -0.50
CA ARG A 133 -11.25 6.19 -0.04
C ARG A 133 -11.08 5.54 1.33
N LEU A 134 -9.99 4.81 1.54
CA LEU A 134 -9.67 4.19 2.84
C LEU A 134 -9.44 5.24 3.94
N GLN A 135 -8.81 6.36 3.58
CA GLN A 135 -8.59 7.46 4.51
C GLN A 135 -9.90 8.08 4.98
N TYR A 136 -10.82 8.40 4.05
CA TYR A 136 -12.13 8.94 4.42
C TYR A 136 -12.94 7.98 5.31
N GLN A 137 -12.90 6.68 5.01
CA GLN A 137 -13.56 5.67 5.83
C GLN A 137 -12.97 5.59 7.25
N SER A 138 -11.64 5.69 7.37
CA SER A 138 -10.96 5.68 8.68
C SER A 138 -11.25 6.93 9.52
N ASP A 139 -11.41 8.09 8.86
CA ASP A 139 -11.76 9.35 9.52
C ASP A 139 -13.21 9.29 10.05
N GLU A 140 -14.16 8.78 9.25
CA GLU A 140 -15.56 8.58 9.66
C GLU A 140 -15.67 7.64 10.88
N GLU A 141 -14.95 6.51 10.87
CA GLU A 141 -14.94 5.56 12.01
C GLU A 141 -14.36 6.17 13.30
N SER A 142 -13.43 7.11 13.18
CA SER A 142 -12.81 7.80 14.32
C SER A 142 -13.76 8.83 14.97
N ASP A 143 -14.59 9.49 14.17
CA ASP A 143 -15.60 10.46 14.63
C ASP A 143 -16.80 9.76 15.30
N GLU A 144 -17.21 8.59 14.78
CA GLU A 144 -18.28 7.77 15.37
C GLU A 144 -17.87 7.13 16.71
N GLN A 145 -16.59 6.80 16.90
CA GLN A 145 -16.10 6.29 18.19
C GLN A 145 -16.03 7.38 19.25
N THR A 146 -15.68 8.61 18.87
CA THR A 146 -15.62 9.75 19.81
C THR A 146 -17.00 10.12 20.35
N THR A 147 -18.03 10.11 19.48
CA THR A 147 -19.41 10.45 19.86
C THR A 147 -20.10 9.41 20.73
N ASN A 148 -19.74 8.12 20.63
CA ASN A 148 -20.31 7.06 21.46
C ASN A 148 -19.66 6.94 22.86
N SER A 149 -18.40 7.36 23.02
CA SER A 149 -17.73 7.37 24.34
C SER A 149 -18.28 8.42 25.31
N ASP A 150 -18.91 9.48 24.82
CA ASP A 150 -19.48 10.55 25.66
C ASP A 150 -20.86 10.21 26.25
N GLN A 151 -21.51 9.11 25.82
CA GLN A 151 -22.84 8.73 26.32
C GLN A 151 -22.84 7.71 27.48
N THR A 152 -21.68 7.22 27.93
CA THR A 152 -21.62 6.15 28.96
C THR A 152 -21.29 6.64 30.38
N THR A 153 -21.13 7.94 30.61
CA THR A 153 -20.93 8.48 31.98
C THR A 153 -22.16 9.24 32.46
N GLN A 154 -23.28 8.54 32.64
CA GLN A 154 -24.40 8.96 33.49
C GLN A 154 -25.32 7.77 33.74
N ASN A 155 -25.06 7.02 34.82
CA ASN A 155 -26.06 6.41 35.71
C ASN A 155 -25.38 5.76 36.91
#